data_AF-A0A7K2M375-F1
#
_entry.id   AF-A0A7K2M375-F1
#
_cell.length_a   1.000
_cell.length_b   1.000
_cell.length_c   1.000
_cell.angle_alpha   90.00
_cell.angle_beta   90.00
_cell.angle_gamma   90.00
#
_symmetry.space_group_name_H-M   'P 1'
#
loop_
_entity.id
_entity.type
_entity.pdbx_description
1 polymer ?
#
loop_
_entity_poly.entity_id
_entity_poly.type
_entity_poly.pdbx_seq_one_letter_code
_entity_poly.pdbx_strand_id
1 'polypeptide(L)'
;MTGQAEAPTGLRHAEEVMGTVFSFDVRGGEPEAVRAALREAVAGLHRVDEVFSTYRADSEVSRLARGELTVAQCDPQVAEVLALGAEAERMSDGWFSLRYQGRLDPTGVVKGWAAERAARLVAAAGASGVSV
;
A
#
# COMPACT_ATOMS: atom_id res chain seq x y z
N MET A 1 -31.59 5.92 -33.22
CA MET A 1 -31.26 6.66 -31.98
C MET A 1 -30.30 5.79 -31.17
N THR A 2 -29.00 5.95 -31.41
CA THR A 2 -27.94 5.36 -30.59
C THR A 2 -27.98 6.05 -29.24
N GLY A 3 -28.55 5.37 -28.23
CA GLY A 3 -28.46 5.81 -26.85
C GLY A 3 -26.99 5.95 -26.49
N GLN A 4 -26.59 7.15 -26.06
CA GLN A 4 -25.28 7.38 -25.48
C GLN A 4 -25.13 6.39 -24.33
N ALA A 5 -24.08 5.57 -24.37
CA ALA A 5 -23.69 4.79 -23.22
C ALA A 5 -23.42 5.77 -22.08
N GLU A 6 -24.29 5.76 -21.07
CA GLU A 6 -24.07 6.49 -19.83
C GLU A 6 -22.70 6.03 -19.31
N ALA A 7 -21.74 6.96 -19.24
CA ALA A 7 -20.43 6.63 -18.70
C ALA A 7 -20.62 6.02 -17.31
N PRO A 8 -19.94 4.92 -16.96
CA PRO A 8 -20.18 4.25 -15.69
C PRO A 8 -19.97 5.24 -14.55
N THR A 9 -20.93 5.30 -13.61
CA THR A 9 -20.82 6.07 -12.37
C THR A 9 -19.62 5.53 -11.58
N GLY A 10 -18.47 6.17 -11.76
CA GLY A 10 -17.21 5.79 -11.13
C GLY A 10 -16.92 6.63 -9.89
N LEU A 11 -16.25 6.03 -8.91
CA LEU A 11 -15.74 6.72 -7.74
C LEU A 11 -14.27 7.05 -7.98
N ARG A 12 -13.91 8.33 -7.82
CA ARG A 12 -12.53 8.80 -7.86
C ARG A 12 -12.14 9.39 -6.52
N HIS A 13 -10.99 9.01 -6.01
CA HIS A 13 -10.46 9.49 -4.73
C HIS A 13 -8.95 9.63 -4.81
N ALA A 14 -8.42 10.73 -4.28
CA ALA A 14 -6.98 10.93 -4.14
C ALA A 14 -6.66 11.03 -2.66
N GLU A 15 -5.67 10.28 -2.21
CA GLU A 15 -5.22 10.25 -0.82
C GLU A 15 -3.74 10.66 -0.74
N GLU A 16 -3.46 11.72 0.01
CA GLU A 16 -2.09 12.16 0.31
C GLU A 16 -1.56 11.39 1.51
N VAL A 17 -0.59 10.49 1.28
CA VAL A 17 -0.03 9.60 2.31
C VAL A 17 1.32 9.04 1.84
N MET A 18 2.21 8.67 2.77
CA MET A 18 3.56 8.16 2.46
C MET A 18 4.39 9.10 1.57
N GLY A 19 4.22 10.42 1.75
CA GLY A 19 4.93 11.44 0.98
C GLY A 19 4.60 11.45 -0.51
N THR A 20 3.43 10.93 -0.90
CA THR A 20 2.96 10.85 -2.29
C THR A 20 1.42 10.90 -2.35
N VAL A 21 0.85 10.64 -3.52
CA VAL A 21 -0.60 10.58 -3.74
C VAL A 21 -0.99 9.21 -4.28
N PHE A 22 -1.91 8.52 -3.61
CA PHE A 22 -2.57 7.31 -4.11
C PHE A 22 -3.88 7.71 -4.78
N SER A 23 -4.09 7.31 -6.03
CA SER A 23 -5.25 7.74 -6.83
C SER A 23 -6.13 6.56 -7.21
N PHE A 24 -7.31 6.49 -6.62
CA PHE A 24 -8.29 5.45 -6.87
C PHE A 24 -9.24 5.86 -8.01
N ASP A 25 -9.39 5.01 -9.02
CA ASP A 25 -10.49 5.04 -10.00
C ASP A 25 -11.23 3.69 -9.92
N VAL A 26 -12.46 3.72 -9.42
CA VAL A 26 -13.26 2.53 -9.10
C VAL A 26 -14.54 2.54 -9.91
N ARG A 27 -14.90 1.39 -10.49
CA ARG A 27 -16.06 1.22 -11.37
C ARG A 27 -16.96 0.08 -10.92
N GLY A 28 -18.27 0.32 -10.90
CA GLY A 28 -19.27 -0.67 -10.53
C GLY A 28 -19.21 -1.07 -9.06
N GLY A 29 -20.04 -2.05 -8.69
CA GLY A 29 -20.26 -2.44 -7.29
C GLY A 29 -21.39 -1.65 -6.64
N GLU A 30 -21.77 -2.09 -5.45
CA GLU A 30 -22.78 -1.41 -4.64
C GLU A 30 -22.15 -0.13 -4.03
N PRO A 31 -22.73 1.07 -4.25
CA PRO A 31 -22.04 2.32 -3.95
C PRO A 31 -21.63 2.51 -2.47
N GLU A 32 -22.47 2.09 -1.53
CA GLU A 32 -22.21 2.19 -0.10
C GLU A 32 -21.07 1.25 0.33
N ALA A 33 -21.08 0.01 -0.16
CA ALA A 33 -20.05 -0.99 0.09
C ALA A 33 -18.70 -0.56 -0.49
N VAL A 34 -18.67 -0.07 -1.73
CA VAL A 34 -17.46 0.45 -2.37
C VAL A 34 -16.90 1.65 -1.60
N ARG A 35 -17.76 2.60 -1.18
CA ARG A 35 -17.34 3.74 -0.36
C ARG A 35 -16.79 3.29 1.01
N ALA A 36 -17.37 2.26 1.62
CA ALA A 36 -16.87 1.72 2.88
C ALA A 36 -15.50 1.07 2.72
N ALA A 37 -15.33 0.23 1.70
CA ALA A 37 -14.06 -0.41 1.39
C ALA A 37 -12.97 0.61 1.02
N LEU A 38 -13.31 1.68 0.29
CA LEU A 38 -12.37 2.76 0.01
C LEU A 38 -11.89 3.45 1.30
N ARG A 39 -12.80 3.77 2.24
CA ARG A 39 -12.41 4.36 3.53
C ARG A 39 -11.50 3.44 4.33
N GLU A 40 -11.77 2.14 4.32
CA GLU A 40 -10.93 1.14 4.97
C GLU A 40 -9.56 1.01 4.30
N ALA A 41 -9.51 1.08 2.96
CA ALA A 41 -8.26 1.08 2.19
C ALA A 41 -7.41 2.30 2.54
N VAL A 42 -8.01 3.49 2.55
CA VAL A 42 -7.35 4.75 2.95
C VAL A 42 -6.82 4.65 4.39
N ALA A 43 -7.63 4.19 5.34
CA ALA A 43 -7.17 3.97 6.71
C ALA A 43 -6.03 2.95 6.78
N GLY A 44 -6.02 1.95 5.91
CA GLY A 44 -4.91 1.01 5.72
C GLY A 44 -3.63 1.70 5.27
N LEU A 45 -3.70 2.59 4.26
CA LEU A 45 -2.54 3.33 3.78
C LEU A 45 -1.91 4.21 4.87
N HIS A 46 -2.72 4.85 5.70
CA HIS A 46 -2.23 5.64 6.85
C HIS A 46 -1.55 4.77 7.91
N ARG A 47 -2.10 3.60 8.22
CA ARG A 47 -1.42 2.63 9.12
C ARG A 47 -0.09 2.16 8.54
N VAL A 48 -0.03 1.92 7.23
CA VAL A 48 1.24 1.59 6.56
C VAL A 48 2.25 2.73 6.70
N ASP A 49 1.83 3.99 6.54
CA ASP A 49 2.73 5.13 6.77
C ASP A 49 3.25 5.19 8.22
N GLU A 50 2.38 4.96 9.20
CA GLU A 50 2.75 4.93 10.62
C GLU A 50 3.82 3.85 10.92
N VAL A 51 3.67 2.65 10.35
CA VAL A 51 4.57 1.52 10.58
C VAL A 51 5.88 1.64 9.77
N PHE A 52 5.78 2.02 8.50
CA PHE A 52 6.87 1.90 7.53
C PHE A 52 7.62 3.20 7.23
N SER A 53 7.17 4.36 7.72
CA SER A 53 7.83 5.63 7.44
C SER A 53 9.27 5.63 7.94
N THR A 54 10.23 5.85 7.03
CA THR A 54 11.65 6.01 7.37
C THR A 54 12.00 7.42 7.87
N TYR A 55 11.03 8.33 7.87
CA TYR A 55 11.18 9.72 8.33
C TYR A 55 10.68 9.94 9.76
N ARG A 56 9.72 9.12 10.19
CA ARG A 56 9.16 9.15 11.54
C ARG A 56 10.06 8.36 12.48
N ALA A 57 10.62 9.02 13.50
CA ALA A 57 11.55 8.39 14.43
C ALA A 57 10.91 7.28 15.28
N ASP A 58 9.60 7.40 15.53
CA ASP A 58 8.75 6.50 16.31
C ASP A 58 8.18 5.32 15.50
N SER A 59 8.30 5.33 14.16
CA SER A 59 7.84 4.21 13.34
C SER A 59 8.60 2.93 13.64
N GLU A 60 7.94 1.80 13.43
CA GLU A 60 8.53 0.50 13.71
C GLU A 60 9.72 0.20 12.80
N VAL A 61 9.65 0.58 11.52
CA VAL A 61 10.78 0.41 10.59
C VAL A 61 11.98 1.26 11.01
N SER A 62 11.77 2.50 11.46
CA SER A 62 12.86 3.35 11.95
C SER A 62 13.50 2.78 13.22
N ARG A 63 12.69 2.23 14.14
CA ARG A 63 13.16 1.58 15.37
C ARG A 63 13.88 0.27 15.08
N LEU A 64 13.37 -0.54 14.14
CA LEU A 64 13.99 -1.77 13.66
C LEU A 64 15.34 -1.47 12.99
N ALA A 65 15.42 -0.44 12.15
CA ALA A 65 16.67 -0.01 11.51
C ALA A 65 17.76 0.42 12.51
N ARG A 66 17.37 0.88 13.71
CA ARG A 66 18.28 1.21 14.83
C ARG A 66 18.54 0.03 15.78
N GLY A 67 17.89 -1.12 15.57
CA GLY A 67 18.01 -2.29 16.44
C GLY A 67 17.26 -2.18 17.77
N GLU A 68 16.32 -1.23 17.89
CA GLU A 68 15.48 -1.05 19.09
C GLU A 68 14.31 -2.04 19.16
N LEU A 69 13.95 -2.62 18.01
CA LEU A 69 12.95 -3.66 17.87
C LEU A 69 13.53 -4.85 17.12
N THR A 70 12.99 -6.03 17.40
CA THR A 70 13.10 -7.20 16.54
C THR A 70 11.91 -7.28 15.60
N VAL A 71 12.04 -7.98 14.47
CA VAL A 71 10.93 -8.17 13.51
C VAL A 71 9.69 -8.78 14.18
N ALA A 72 9.88 -9.66 15.17
CA ALA A 72 8.77 -10.28 15.91
C ALA A 72 8.02 -9.33 16.85
N GLN A 73 8.59 -8.16 17.16
CA GLN A 73 7.96 -7.12 17.97
C GLN A 73 7.27 -6.05 17.12
N CYS A 74 7.47 -6.08 15.80
CA CYS A 74 6.80 -5.20 14.84
C CYS A 74 5.45 -5.78 14.43
N ASP A 75 4.64 -4.95 13.78
CA ASP A 75 3.47 -5.37 13.02
C ASP A 75 3.85 -6.51 12.07
N PRO A 76 3.04 -7.59 11.98
CA PRO A 76 3.32 -8.72 11.11
C PRO A 76 3.58 -8.36 9.65
N GLN A 77 3.02 -7.23 9.17
CA GLN A 77 3.26 -6.72 7.83
C GLN A 77 4.74 -6.39 7.59
N VAL A 78 5.51 -6.02 8.62
CA VAL A 78 6.95 -5.78 8.50
C VAL A 78 7.65 -7.07 8.06
N ALA A 79 7.32 -8.22 8.66
CA ALA A 79 7.89 -9.49 8.23
C ALA A 79 7.50 -9.85 6.78
N GLU A 80 6.26 -9.57 6.38
CA GLU A 80 5.77 -9.77 5.01
C GLU A 80 6.56 -8.96 3.99
N VAL A 81 6.73 -7.65 4.23
CA VAL A 81 7.46 -6.74 3.34
C VAL A 81 8.96 -7.10 3.26
N LEU A 82 9.57 -7.48 4.40
CA LEU A 82 10.96 -7.92 4.41
C LEU A 82 11.16 -9.21 3.61
N ALA A 83 10.21 -10.15 3.67
CA ALA A 83 10.26 -11.37 2.87
C ALA A 83 10.14 -11.07 1.37
N LEU A 84 9.24 -10.16 0.98
CA LEU A 84 9.09 -9.71 -0.42
C LEU A 84 10.37 -9.05 -0.93
N GLY A 85 10.98 -8.17 -0.14
CA GLY A 85 12.22 -7.52 -0.54
C GLY A 85 13.42 -8.47 -0.60
N ALA A 86 13.50 -9.46 0.30
CA ALA A 86 14.50 -10.52 0.22
C ALA A 86 14.34 -11.35 -1.05
N GLU A 87 13.10 -11.65 -1.46
CA GLU A 87 12.84 -12.34 -2.73
C GLU A 87 13.26 -11.51 -3.94
N ALA A 88 12.91 -10.22 -3.96
CA ALA A 88 13.31 -9.31 -5.01
C ALA A 88 14.84 -9.16 -5.11
N GLU A 89 15.54 -9.10 -3.97
CA GLU A 89 17.02 -9.06 -3.92
C GLU A 89 17.63 -10.34 -4.51
N ARG A 90 17.09 -11.53 -4.19
CA ARG A 90 17.53 -12.80 -4.79
C ARG A 90 17.28 -12.86 -6.30
N MET A 91 16.08 -12.52 -6.74
CA MET A 91 15.68 -12.60 -8.15
C MET A 91 16.46 -11.64 -9.05
N SER A 92 16.94 -10.55 -8.46
CA SER A 92 17.66 -9.50 -9.16
C SER A 92 19.16 -9.61 -8.97
N ASP A 93 19.71 -10.72 -8.45
CA ASP A 93 21.16 -10.87 -8.19
C ASP A 93 21.77 -9.67 -7.41
N GLY A 94 21.01 -9.11 -6.47
CA GLY A 94 21.41 -7.94 -5.67
C GLY A 94 21.23 -6.57 -6.32
N TRP A 95 20.65 -6.48 -7.53
CA TRP A 95 20.30 -5.19 -8.15
C TRP A 95 19.19 -4.46 -7.39
N PHE A 96 18.29 -5.20 -6.75
CA PHE A 96 17.37 -4.70 -5.74
C PHE A 96 17.95 -4.96 -4.35
N SER A 97 17.78 -4.02 -3.41
CA SER A 97 18.14 -4.22 -2.00
C SER A 97 17.18 -3.48 -1.08
N LEU A 98 16.89 -4.07 0.08
CA LEU A 98 16.20 -3.41 1.20
C LEU A 98 17.13 -2.51 2.02
N ARG A 99 18.33 -2.21 1.51
CA ARG A 99 19.31 -1.39 2.21
C ARG A 99 19.72 -0.19 1.39
N TYR A 100 19.59 0.99 1.99
CA TYR A 100 20.12 2.23 1.45
C TYR A 100 21.15 2.81 2.43
N GLN A 101 22.35 3.12 1.92
CA GLN A 101 23.48 3.63 2.73
C GLN A 101 23.75 2.81 4.00
N GLY A 102 23.64 1.48 3.92
CA GLY A 102 23.89 0.57 5.04
C GLY A 102 22.79 0.55 6.12
N ARG A 103 21.62 1.13 5.87
CA ARG A 103 20.45 1.09 6.76
C ARG A 103 19.29 0.35 6.09
N LEU A 104 18.41 -0.26 6.89
CA LEU A 104 17.16 -0.83 6.39
C LEU A 104 16.30 0.29 5.81
N ASP A 105 15.86 0.11 4.56
CA ASP A 105 15.01 1.03 3.82
C ASP A 105 14.07 0.21 2.89
N PRO A 106 12.85 -0.10 3.32
CA PRO A 106 11.90 -0.89 2.55
C PRO A 106 11.08 -0.06 1.56
N THR A 107 11.40 1.23 1.36
CA THR A 107 10.59 2.15 0.54
C THR A 107 10.43 1.69 -0.92
N GLY A 108 11.36 0.87 -1.43
CA GLY A 108 11.29 0.23 -2.74
C GLY A 108 10.21 -0.86 -2.90
N VAL A 109 9.64 -1.36 -1.80
CA VAL A 109 8.57 -2.39 -1.79
C VAL A 109 7.24 -1.81 -1.34
N VAL A 110 7.27 -1.02 -0.24
CA VAL A 110 6.08 -0.69 0.56
C VAL A 110 4.95 -0.07 -0.26
N LYS A 111 5.24 0.86 -1.18
CA LYS A 111 4.20 1.56 -1.95
C LYS A 111 3.40 0.62 -2.86
N GLY A 112 4.09 -0.22 -3.62
CA GLY A 112 3.45 -1.18 -4.52
C GLY A 112 2.65 -2.23 -3.75
N TRP A 113 3.23 -2.74 -2.65
CA TRP A 113 2.58 -3.68 -1.75
C TRP A 113 1.31 -3.07 -1.10
N ALA A 114 1.36 -1.81 -0.65
CA ALA A 114 0.22 -1.12 -0.07
C ALA A 114 -0.88 -0.84 -1.11
N ALA A 115 -0.50 -0.42 -2.33
CA ALA A 115 -1.44 -0.19 -3.43
C ALA A 115 -2.18 -1.48 -3.81
N GLU A 116 -1.47 -2.61 -3.91
CA GLU A 116 -2.07 -3.91 -4.22
C GLU A 116 -3.13 -4.30 -3.17
N ARG A 117 -2.81 -4.14 -1.88
CA ARG A 117 -3.74 -4.46 -0.79
C ARG A 117 -4.96 -3.55 -0.81
N ALA A 118 -4.76 -2.26 -1.05
CA ALA A 118 -5.84 -1.28 -1.20
C ALA A 118 -6.77 -1.66 -2.37
N ALA A 119 -6.19 -2.01 -3.52
CA ALA A 119 -6.93 -2.42 -4.70
C ALA A 119 -7.74 -3.71 -4.46
N ARG A 120 -7.12 -4.72 -3.83
CA ARG A 120 -7.78 -5.99 -3.49
C ARG A 120 -8.95 -5.79 -2.52
N LEU A 121 -8.80 -4.92 -1.53
CA LEU A 121 -9.87 -4.61 -0.58
C LEU A 121 -11.09 -4.00 -1.27
N VAL A 122 -10.87 -3.01 -2.15
CA VAL A 122 -11.96 -2.38 -2.91
C VAL A 122 -12.59 -3.35 -3.90
N ALA A 123 -11.78 -4.18 -4.58
CA ALA A 123 -12.28 -5.20 -5.50
C ALA A 123 -13.18 -6.23 -4.79
N ALA A 124 -12.82 -6.63 -3.56
CA ALA A 124 -13.60 -7.56 -2.75
C ALA A 124 -14.99 -7.03 -2.36
N ALA A 125 -15.21 -5.71 -2.42
CA ALA A 125 -16.53 -5.09 -2.22
C ALA A 125 -17.46 -5.19 -3.44
N GLY A 126 -17.04 -5.87 -4.52
CA GLY A 126 -17.85 -6.10 -5.71
C GLY A 126 -17.63 -5.06 -6.81
N ALA A 127 -16.58 -4.26 -6.73
CA ALA A 127 -16.19 -3.36 -7.83
C ALA A 127 -15.80 -4.19 -9.06
N SER A 128 -16.34 -3.80 -10.23
CA SER A 128 -16.04 -4.42 -11.52
C SER A 128 -14.70 -3.97 -12.13
N GLY A 129 -14.13 -2.86 -11.63
CA GLY A 129 -12.82 -2.37 -12.02
C GLY A 129 -12.23 -1.48 -10.94
N VAL A 130 -10.94 -1.64 -10.66
CA VAL A 130 -10.19 -0.88 -9.66
C VAL A 130 -8.82 -0.55 -10.24
N SER A 131 -8.48 0.74 -10.25
CA SER A 131 -7.13 1.27 -10.50
C SER A 131 -6.70 2.06 -9.27
N VAL A 132 -5.46 1.86 -8.81
CA VAL A 132 -4.83 2.56 -7.68
C VAL A 132 -3.48 3.09 -8.11
#